data_AF-A0A7G9LLA1-F1
#
_entry.id   AF-A0A7G9LLA1-F1
#
_cell.length_a   1.000
_cell.length_b   1.000
_cell.length_c   1.000
_cell.angle_alpha   90.00
_cell.angle_beta   90.00
_cell.angle_gamma   90.00
#
_symmetry.space_group_name_H-M   'P 1'
#
loop_
_entity.id
_entity.type
_entity.pdbx_description
1 polymer ?
#
loop_
_entity_poly.entity_id
_entity_poly.type
_entity_poly.pdbx_seq_one_letter_code
_entity_poly.pdbx_strand_id
1 'polypeptide(L)'
;MKKKEVFDYIIKNIPIAKTIIKGCFEKRLEYLCSQRLNSGQKEIQYFKNDDVYCLPYSTRQKIMNDNLEDEKLYFDMIDSLIIRIKQKILDLNISNNNIDLKKIAETIIFILQEIYKKKGLEFSSYLKFNTDEDNDISWFIEDIISLSISNKLEITGEFKTKITSLVLSIIRNIAYSGNAEEKKYLNKISRTFALLFSLKADINIFQYFQQLSSKLKVYVGSDILVRALSEEFLHKDNKDTINMLKIISSSGVKIILTELTLNEVWTNMKNSDYEYLNHVKNQEEYMKEDKIKDIQKILVRAYLYNKNEIKSWSNFINSFCTYKNLHNDSAKQELENYLKLEYNFSFISEKSIDIVISDEKESITKIKDEAIKIGIDETLSNNKSKLIHMVYSQRVKDKEQGNTTGFGYQTWWLTDEKKIFGVTRELIKKNNGHYAMKPEFLLNYIAIMPSKNNILDTYESAFPNILSSSISERLKSDIEEKTTKRFEDIHKYKKSRIQVMVDTKVNHLIGN
;
A
#
# COMPACT_ATOMS: atom_id res chain seq x y z
N MET A 1 -35.22 19.96 -14.20
CA MET A 1 -35.18 18.85 -15.17
C MET A 1 -36.41 17.99 -14.96
N LYS A 2 -37.07 17.55 -16.03
CA LYS A 2 -38.18 16.59 -15.94
C LYS A 2 -37.66 15.22 -15.51
N LYS A 3 -38.52 14.37 -14.97
CA LYS A 3 -38.16 13.03 -14.46
C LYS A 3 -37.29 12.21 -15.44
N LYS A 4 -37.70 12.16 -16.71
CA LYS A 4 -37.00 11.42 -17.77
C LYS A 4 -35.62 12.02 -18.08
N GLU A 5 -35.51 13.35 -18.08
CA GLU A 5 -34.24 14.05 -18.29
C GLU A 5 -33.25 13.80 -17.15
N VAL A 6 -33.73 13.72 -15.91
CA VAL A 6 -32.89 13.37 -14.75
C VAL A 6 -32.34 11.95 -14.92
N PHE A 7 -33.18 10.99 -15.29
CA PHE A 7 -32.78 9.61 -15.52
C PHE A 7 -31.76 9.48 -16.66
N ASP A 8 -32.05 10.11 -17.80
CA ASP A 8 -31.17 10.08 -18.97
C ASP A 8 -29.83 10.78 -18.70
N TYR A 9 -29.84 11.88 -17.94
CA TYR A 9 -28.62 12.57 -17.52
C TYR A 9 -27.75 11.70 -16.60
N ILE A 10 -28.36 10.98 -15.65
CA ILE A 10 -27.63 10.06 -14.77
C ILE A 10 -27.03 8.91 -15.59
N ILE A 11 -27.78 8.30 -16.51
CA ILE A 11 -27.27 7.20 -17.34
C ILE A 11 -26.17 7.67 -18.28
N LYS A 12 -26.28 8.87 -18.85
CA LYS A 12 -25.25 9.42 -19.73
C LYS A 12 -23.91 9.60 -19.02
N ASN A 13 -23.94 10.12 -17.79
CA ASN A 13 -22.72 10.41 -17.03
C ASN A 13 -22.23 9.22 -16.19
N ILE A 14 -23.14 8.33 -15.79
CA ILE A 14 -22.85 7.12 -14.99
C ILE A 14 -23.62 5.94 -15.62
N PRO A 15 -23.13 5.36 -16.73
CA PRO A 15 -23.84 4.29 -17.46
C PRO A 15 -24.18 3.07 -16.60
N ILE A 16 -23.32 2.77 -15.62
CA ILE A 16 -23.51 1.68 -14.64
C ILE A 16 -24.74 1.92 -13.75
N ALA A 17 -25.11 3.17 -13.48
CA ALA A 17 -26.29 3.46 -12.68
C ALA A 17 -27.55 2.82 -13.30
N LYS A 18 -27.60 2.63 -14.62
CA LYS A 18 -28.73 1.96 -15.29
C LYS A 18 -29.05 0.58 -14.72
N THR A 19 -28.07 -0.21 -14.27
CA THR A 19 -28.34 -1.52 -13.65
C THR A 19 -28.85 -1.39 -12.21
N ILE A 20 -28.49 -0.30 -11.53
CA ILE A 20 -28.76 -0.06 -10.10
C ILE A 20 -30.11 0.65 -9.90
N ILE A 21 -30.39 1.70 -10.67
CA ILE A 21 -31.54 2.59 -10.44
C ILE A 21 -32.76 2.26 -11.28
N LYS A 22 -32.66 1.49 -12.37
CA LYS A 22 -33.78 1.28 -13.30
C LYS A 22 -35.06 0.72 -12.65
N GLY A 23 -34.95 -0.10 -11.60
CA GLY A 23 -36.10 -0.66 -10.88
C GLY A 23 -36.60 0.16 -9.68
N CYS A 24 -35.80 1.09 -9.17
CA CYS A 24 -36.10 1.82 -7.93
C CYS A 24 -36.02 3.35 -8.07
N PHE A 25 -35.72 3.87 -9.26
CA PHE A 25 -35.48 5.29 -9.51
C PHE A 25 -36.63 6.16 -9.04
N GLU A 26 -37.87 5.76 -9.34
CA GLU A 26 -39.06 6.55 -8.99
C GLU A 26 -39.24 6.64 -7.47
N LYS A 27 -39.23 5.49 -6.78
CA LYS A 27 -39.32 5.42 -5.32
C LYS A 27 -38.16 6.17 -4.65
N ARG A 28 -36.96 6.10 -5.22
CA ARG A 28 -35.79 6.80 -4.70
C ARG A 28 -35.91 8.31 -4.89
N LEU A 29 -36.39 8.77 -6.04
CA LEU A 29 -36.59 10.20 -6.32
C LEU A 29 -37.65 10.80 -5.39
N GLU A 30 -38.74 10.07 -5.17
CA GLU A 30 -39.78 10.44 -4.20
C GLU A 30 -39.26 10.47 -2.77
N TYR A 31 -38.48 9.45 -2.37
CA TYR A 31 -37.81 9.40 -1.07
C TYR A 31 -36.92 10.63 -0.85
N LEU A 32 -36.05 10.97 -1.81
CA LEU A 32 -35.17 12.14 -1.71
C LEU A 32 -35.93 13.48 -1.68
N CYS A 33 -37.13 13.55 -2.29
CA CYS A 33 -38.02 14.71 -2.17
C CYS A 33 -38.71 14.81 -0.80
N SER A 34 -38.75 13.70 -0.05
CA SER A 34 -39.30 13.62 1.30
C SER A 34 -38.25 13.82 2.40
N GLN A 35 -36.99 13.49 2.12
CA GLN A 35 -35.88 13.60 3.08
C GLN A 35 -35.48 15.05 3.34
N ARG A 36 -35.13 15.32 4.60
CA ARG A 36 -34.58 16.60 5.04
C ARG A 36 -33.16 16.42 5.54
N LEU A 37 -32.28 17.28 5.07
CA LEU A 37 -30.93 17.43 5.58
C LEU A 37 -30.99 17.94 7.02
N ASN A 38 -29.89 17.80 7.78
CA ASN A 38 -29.76 18.33 9.15
C ASN A 38 -30.01 19.85 9.25
N SER A 39 -29.93 20.57 8.12
CA SER A 39 -30.28 21.99 7.98
C SER A 39 -31.79 22.26 7.85
N GLY A 40 -32.64 21.23 7.90
CA GLY A 40 -34.09 21.32 7.71
C GLY A 40 -34.55 21.46 6.24
N GLN A 41 -33.62 21.60 5.29
CA GLN A 41 -33.90 21.70 3.86
C GLN A 41 -34.09 20.32 3.21
N LYS A 42 -34.95 20.23 2.20
CA LYS A 42 -35.13 19.00 1.42
C LYS A 42 -33.89 18.67 0.60
N GLU A 43 -33.57 17.39 0.42
CA GLU A 43 -32.45 16.97 -0.44
C GLU A 43 -32.71 17.28 -1.92
N ILE A 44 -33.95 17.09 -2.40
CA ILE A 44 -34.39 17.46 -3.76
C ILE A 44 -35.68 18.28 -3.66
N GLN A 45 -35.76 19.33 -4.48
CA GLN A 45 -36.98 20.12 -4.65
C GLN A 45 -37.75 19.66 -5.87
N TYR A 46 -39.06 19.46 -5.69
CA TYR A 46 -40.00 19.15 -6.76
C TYR A 46 -40.98 20.31 -6.93
N PHE A 47 -41.02 20.90 -8.12
CA PHE A 47 -41.92 21.97 -8.49
C PHE A 47 -43.12 21.38 -9.22
N LYS A 48 -44.25 21.27 -8.50
CA LYS A 48 -45.48 20.64 -9.00
C LYS A 48 -46.04 21.31 -10.25
N ASN A 49 -45.92 22.63 -10.36
CA ASN A 49 -46.52 23.40 -11.45
C ASN A 49 -45.85 23.13 -12.81
N ASP A 50 -44.53 22.88 -12.79
CA ASP A 50 -43.73 22.70 -14.00
C ASP A 50 -43.28 21.24 -14.20
N ASP A 51 -43.64 20.35 -13.27
CA ASP A 51 -43.20 18.94 -13.21
C ASP A 51 -41.67 18.78 -13.32
N VAL A 52 -40.93 19.62 -12.59
CA VAL A 52 -39.47 19.63 -12.61
C VAL A 52 -38.85 19.40 -11.25
N TYR A 53 -37.73 18.70 -11.28
CA TYR A 53 -36.85 18.47 -10.14
C TYR A 53 -35.65 19.40 -10.21
N CYS A 54 -35.23 19.93 -9.06
CA CYS A 54 -34.01 20.72 -8.92
C CYS A 54 -33.32 20.46 -7.59
N LEU A 55 -32.01 20.74 -7.54
CA LEU A 55 -31.26 20.79 -6.30
C LEU A 55 -31.52 22.12 -5.58
N PRO A 56 -31.66 22.11 -4.24
CA PRO A 56 -31.75 23.33 -3.44
C PRO A 56 -30.61 24.31 -3.76
N TYR A 57 -30.88 25.61 -3.62
CA TYR A 57 -29.89 26.65 -3.90
C TYR A 57 -28.62 26.51 -3.04
N SER A 58 -28.77 26.23 -1.76
CA SER A 58 -27.66 25.93 -0.83
C SER A 58 -26.81 24.76 -1.30
N THR A 59 -27.42 23.67 -1.76
CA THR A 59 -26.72 22.51 -2.33
C THR A 59 -25.98 22.87 -3.60
N ARG A 60 -26.58 23.68 -4.48
CA ARG A 60 -25.93 24.18 -5.70
C ARG A 60 -24.71 25.06 -5.39
N GLN A 61 -24.83 25.98 -4.43
CA GLN A 61 -23.71 26.79 -3.96
C GLN A 61 -22.59 25.91 -3.38
N LYS A 62 -22.95 24.90 -2.59
CA LYS A 62 -21.98 23.95 -2.05
C LYS A 62 -21.22 23.22 -3.16
N ILE A 63 -21.94 22.64 -4.13
CA ILE A 63 -21.32 21.95 -5.28
C ILE A 63 -20.44 22.91 -6.09
N MET A 64 -20.87 24.16 -6.28
CA MET A 64 -20.08 25.16 -6.99
C MET A 64 -18.78 25.47 -6.24
N ASN A 65 -18.84 25.65 -4.92
CA ASN A 65 -17.66 25.88 -4.10
C ASN A 65 -16.73 24.67 -4.10
N ASP A 66 -17.28 23.45 -3.93
CA ASP A 66 -16.52 22.20 -4.01
C ASP A 66 -15.80 22.12 -5.37
N ASN A 67 -16.49 22.38 -6.49
CA ASN A 67 -15.87 22.39 -7.82
C ASN A 67 -14.76 23.43 -7.98
N LEU A 68 -14.93 24.63 -7.41
CA LEU A 68 -13.88 25.67 -7.44
C LEU A 68 -12.65 25.26 -6.64
N GLU A 69 -12.84 24.60 -5.50
CA GLU A 69 -11.75 24.04 -4.71
C GLU A 69 -11.03 22.91 -5.46
N ASP A 70 -11.76 22.06 -6.19
CA ASP A 70 -11.23 21.00 -7.05
C ASP A 70 -10.37 21.57 -8.18
N GLU A 71 -10.88 22.58 -8.89
CA GLU A 71 -10.16 23.25 -9.97
C GLU A 71 -8.90 23.93 -9.44
N LYS A 72 -9.01 24.66 -8.32
CA LYS A 72 -7.86 25.30 -7.68
C LYS A 72 -6.78 24.27 -7.34
N LEU A 73 -7.15 23.18 -6.67
CA LEU A 73 -6.20 22.13 -6.28
C LEU A 73 -5.53 21.48 -7.50
N TYR A 74 -6.24 21.36 -8.62
CA TYR A 74 -5.66 20.87 -9.87
C TYR A 74 -4.61 21.83 -10.44
N PHE A 75 -4.88 23.14 -10.44
CA PHE A 75 -3.90 24.13 -10.91
C PHE A 75 -2.70 24.22 -9.97
N ASP A 76 -2.91 24.20 -8.65
CA ASP A 76 -1.83 24.19 -7.65
C ASP A 76 -0.90 22.97 -7.85
N MET A 77 -1.47 21.80 -8.18
CA MET A 77 -0.70 20.60 -8.53
C MET A 77 0.11 20.77 -9.82
N ILE A 78 -0.49 21.33 -10.88
CA ILE A 78 0.21 21.59 -12.14
C ILE A 78 1.39 22.54 -11.94
N ASP A 79 1.20 23.62 -11.19
CA ASP A 79 2.24 24.61 -10.93
C ASP A 79 3.39 24.00 -10.14
N SER A 80 3.08 23.19 -9.12
CA SER A 80 4.07 22.43 -8.37
C SER A 80 4.89 21.48 -9.27
N LEU A 81 4.22 20.74 -10.15
CA LEU A 81 4.86 19.84 -11.10
C LEU A 81 5.77 20.59 -12.07
N ILE A 82 5.34 21.72 -12.60
CA ILE A 82 6.15 22.54 -13.51
C ILE A 82 7.45 22.98 -12.84
N ILE A 83 7.41 23.37 -11.56
CA ILE A 83 8.61 23.72 -10.79
C ILE A 83 9.57 22.52 -10.70
N ARG A 84 9.07 21.33 -10.34
CA ARG A 84 9.88 20.10 -10.26
C ARG A 84 10.46 19.69 -11.62
N ILE A 85 9.67 19.79 -12.69
CA ILE A 85 10.10 19.47 -14.05
C ILE A 85 11.26 20.39 -14.44
N LYS A 86 11.14 21.71 -14.21
CA LYS A 86 12.20 22.68 -14.52
C LYS A 86 13.50 22.35 -13.80
N GLN A 87 13.43 22.07 -12.49
CA GLN A 87 14.60 21.68 -11.70
C GLN A 87 15.26 20.41 -12.26
N LYS A 88 14.46 19.39 -12.59
CA LYS A 88 15.00 18.10 -13.03
C LYS A 88 15.50 18.09 -14.48
N ILE A 89 14.95 18.96 -15.35
CA ILE A 89 15.49 19.19 -16.71
C ILE A 89 16.90 19.79 -16.63
N LEU A 90 17.13 20.72 -15.70
CA LEU A 90 18.47 21.30 -15.45
C LEU A 90 19.45 20.23 -14.97
N ASP A 91 19.05 19.39 -14.01
CA ASP A 91 19.88 18.30 -13.51
C ASP A 91 20.29 17.28 -14.59
N LEU A 92 19.38 17.01 -15.54
CA LEU A 92 19.53 15.97 -16.56
C LEU A 92 20.07 16.51 -17.90
N ASN A 93 20.39 17.81 -18.00
CA ASN A 93 20.85 18.47 -19.23
C ASN A 93 19.98 18.15 -20.47
N ILE A 94 18.65 18.13 -20.29
CA ILE A 94 17.72 17.86 -21.40
C ILE A 94 17.56 19.14 -22.23
N SER A 95 17.81 19.06 -23.55
CA SER A 95 17.69 20.18 -24.48
C SER A 95 16.27 20.77 -24.46
N ASN A 96 16.15 22.05 -24.12
CA ASN A 96 14.89 22.70 -23.72
C ASN A 96 13.97 23.11 -24.88
N ASN A 97 14.40 22.93 -26.14
CA ASN A 97 13.88 23.75 -27.24
C ASN A 97 12.46 23.42 -27.74
N ASN A 98 11.81 22.34 -27.27
CA ASN A 98 10.43 21.98 -27.70
C ASN A 98 9.59 21.29 -26.60
N ILE A 99 9.93 21.45 -25.32
CA ILE A 99 9.22 20.77 -24.23
C ILE A 99 8.06 21.62 -23.73
N ASP A 100 6.83 21.19 -24.02
CA ASP A 100 5.65 21.73 -23.33
C ASP A 100 5.60 21.18 -21.90
N LEU A 101 6.11 21.99 -20.96
CA LEU A 101 6.16 21.67 -19.53
C LEU A 101 4.76 21.38 -18.96
N LYS A 102 3.73 22.08 -19.45
CA LYS A 102 2.35 21.88 -19.00
C LYS A 102 1.85 20.53 -19.48
N LYS A 103 2.10 20.17 -20.75
CA LYS A 103 1.73 18.85 -21.29
C LYS A 103 2.43 17.69 -20.56
N ILE A 104 3.68 17.88 -20.13
CA ILE A 104 4.37 16.89 -19.27
C ILE A 104 3.71 16.81 -17.90
N ALA A 105 3.42 17.94 -17.24
CA ALA A 105 2.74 17.96 -15.94
C ALA A 105 1.38 17.26 -16.00
N GLU A 106 0.57 17.54 -17.03
CA GLU A 106 -0.71 16.87 -17.29
C GLU A 106 -0.55 15.37 -17.55
N THR A 107 0.56 14.95 -18.18
CA THR A 107 0.89 13.54 -18.38
C THR A 107 1.25 12.86 -17.05
N ILE A 108 2.00 13.53 -16.17
CA ILE A 108 2.32 13.02 -14.83
C ILE A 108 1.04 12.85 -14.00
N ILE A 109 0.15 13.85 -14.00
CA ILE A 109 -1.15 13.75 -13.33
C ILE A 109 -1.95 12.55 -13.84
N PHE A 110 -1.99 12.36 -15.16
CA PHE A 110 -2.69 11.23 -15.76
C PHE A 110 -2.08 9.89 -15.33
N ILE A 111 -0.76 9.78 -15.30
CA ILE A 111 -0.06 8.57 -14.82
C ILE A 111 -0.43 8.28 -13.37
N LEU A 112 -0.41 9.30 -12.49
CA LEU A 112 -0.82 9.15 -11.09
C LEU A 112 -2.28 8.66 -10.99
N GLN A 113 -3.19 9.22 -11.78
CA GLN A 113 -4.58 8.77 -11.82
C GLN A 113 -4.72 7.32 -12.29
N GLU A 114 -3.99 6.89 -13.33
CA GLU A 114 -4.02 5.50 -13.80
C GLU A 114 -3.42 4.53 -12.76
N ILE A 115 -2.37 4.94 -12.03
CA ILE A 115 -1.83 4.17 -10.89
C ILE A 115 -2.91 3.95 -9.83
N TYR A 116 -3.60 5.01 -9.38
CA TYR A 116 -4.67 4.88 -8.38
C TYR A 116 -5.88 4.11 -8.90
N LYS A 117 -6.22 4.27 -10.18
CA LYS A 117 -7.28 3.51 -10.82
C LYS A 117 -6.96 2.01 -10.84
N LYS A 118 -5.74 1.63 -11.21
CA LYS A 118 -5.29 0.24 -11.21
C LYS A 118 -5.24 -0.34 -9.79
N LYS A 119 -4.77 0.43 -8.81
CA LYS A 119 -4.83 0.06 -7.38
C LYS A 119 -6.25 -0.12 -6.87
N GLY A 120 -7.16 0.75 -7.26
CA GLY A 120 -8.56 0.64 -6.89
C GLY A 120 -9.27 -0.52 -7.58
N LEU A 121 -8.88 -0.88 -8.81
CA LEU A 121 -9.30 -2.12 -9.47
C LEU A 121 -8.76 -3.35 -8.76
N GLU A 122 -7.47 -3.38 -8.37
CA GLU A 122 -6.92 -4.45 -7.53
C GLU A 122 -7.73 -4.62 -6.26
N PHE A 123 -8.03 -3.51 -5.58
CA PHE A 123 -8.88 -3.52 -4.39
C PHE A 123 -10.28 -4.08 -4.70
N SER A 124 -10.95 -3.62 -5.75
CA SER A 124 -12.26 -4.15 -6.13
C SER A 124 -12.24 -5.63 -6.53
N SER A 125 -11.20 -6.09 -7.21
CA SER A 125 -11.07 -7.49 -7.62
C SER A 125 -10.78 -8.38 -6.41
N TYR A 126 -9.88 -7.92 -5.53
CA TYR A 126 -9.60 -8.56 -4.25
C TYR A 126 -10.86 -8.75 -3.41
N LEU A 127 -11.77 -7.76 -3.47
CA LEU A 127 -13.06 -7.79 -2.80
C LEU A 127 -14.14 -8.68 -3.47
N LYS A 128 -13.91 -9.26 -4.64
CA LYS A 128 -14.95 -10.00 -5.39
C LYS A 128 -14.86 -11.53 -5.33
N PHE A 129 -13.85 -12.10 -4.66
CA PHE A 129 -13.68 -13.49 -4.16
C PHE A 129 -14.05 -14.70 -5.07
N ASN A 130 -14.62 -14.53 -6.26
CA ASN A 130 -15.32 -15.59 -7.00
C ASN A 130 -15.08 -15.60 -8.52
N THR A 131 -14.07 -14.90 -9.03
CA THR A 131 -13.65 -15.11 -10.42
C THR A 131 -12.48 -16.06 -10.44
N ASP A 132 -12.65 -17.23 -11.04
CA ASP A 132 -11.59 -18.24 -11.28
C ASP A 132 -10.38 -17.68 -12.06
N GLU A 133 -10.48 -16.45 -12.55
CA GLU A 133 -9.36 -15.63 -12.97
C GLU A 133 -8.82 -14.84 -11.77
N ASP A 134 -7.88 -15.46 -11.03
CA ASP A 134 -6.81 -14.72 -10.37
C ASP A 134 -6.04 -13.98 -11.47
N ASN A 135 -6.59 -12.88 -11.98
CA ASN A 135 -5.75 -11.87 -12.56
C ASN A 135 -4.98 -11.30 -11.38
N ASP A 136 -3.86 -11.94 -11.04
CA ASP A 136 -2.67 -11.24 -10.55
C ASP A 136 -2.47 -10.13 -11.58
N ILE A 137 -3.11 -8.97 -11.37
CA ILE A 137 -2.90 -7.80 -12.20
C ILE A 137 -1.51 -7.31 -11.81
N SER A 138 -0.49 -8.03 -12.27
CA SER A 138 0.89 -7.62 -12.18
C SER A 138 1.08 -6.60 -13.29
N TRP A 139 0.80 -5.35 -12.95
CA TRP A 139 1.16 -4.21 -13.79
C TRP A 139 2.38 -3.54 -13.18
N PHE A 140 3.36 -3.25 -14.04
CA PHE A 140 4.53 -2.48 -13.68
C PHE A 140 4.23 -1.00 -13.86
N ILE A 141 4.85 -0.16 -13.02
CA ILE A 141 4.66 1.29 -13.09
C ILE A 141 5.31 1.83 -14.36
N GLU A 142 6.42 1.22 -14.76
CA GLU A 142 7.18 1.46 -15.99
C GLU A 142 6.29 1.28 -17.23
N ASP A 143 5.42 0.26 -17.23
CA ASP A 143 4.48 0.02 -18.31
C ASP A 143 3.45 1.15 -18.41
N ILE A 144 2.90 1.59 -17.26
CA ILE A 144 1.94 2.70 -17.23
C ILE A 144 2.60 3.99 -17.71
N ILE A 145 3.81 4.28 -17.24
CA ILE A 145 4.56 5.48 -17.64
C ILE A 145 4.85 5.44 -19.13
N SER A 146 5.43 4.34 -19.62
CA SER A 146 5.83 4.20 -21.02
C SER A 146 4.64 4.25 -21.98
N LEU A 147 3.52 3.60 -21.65
CA LEU A 147 2.26 3.67 -22.40
C LEU A 147 1.68 5.08 -22.40
N SER A 148 1.65 5.75 -21.24
CA SER A 148 1.08 7.09 -21.10
C SER A 148 1.88 8.14 -21.89
N ILE A 149 3.21 8.07 -21.84
CA ILE A 149 4.09 8.94 -22.62
C ILE A 149 3.88 8.70 -24.12
N SER A 150 3.80 7.43 -24.55
CA SER A 150 3.58 7.09 -25.96
C SER A 150 2.26 7.64 -26.49
N ASN A 151 1.19 7.53 -25.69
CA ASN A 151 -0.15 7.93 -26.10
C ASN A 151 -0.39 9.43 -26.03
N LYS A 152 0.23 10.16 -25.09
CA LYS A 152 -0.05 11.59 -24.86
C LYS A 152 0.96 12.55 -25.44
N LEU A 153 2.24 12.18 -25.50
CA LEU A 153 3.30 13.12 -25.85
C LEU A 153 3.75 13.04 -27.31
N GLU A 154 3.34 12.02 -28.07
CA GLU A 154 3.76 11.80 -29.48
C GLU A 154 5.30 11.81 -29.65
N ILE A 155 6.03 11.31 -28.66
CA ILE A 155 7.51 11.29 -28.63
C ILE A 155 8.04 9.90 -28.96
N THR A 156 9.06 9.83 -29.84
CA THR A 156 9.77 8.60 -30.22
C THR A 156 11.29 8.66 -29.96
N GLY A 157 11.94 7.49 -29.87
CA GLY A 157 13.40 7.38 -29.82
C GLY A 157 14.06 7.72 -28.48
N GLU A 158 15.31 8.20 -28.51
CA GLU A 158 16.14 8.51 -27.33
C GLU A 158 15.57 9.65 -26.47
N PHE A 159 14.73 10.52 -27.05
CA PHE A 159 14.04 11.55 -26.30
C PHE A 159 12.96 10.97 -25.38
N LYS A 160 12.28 9.89 -25.80
CA LYS A 160 11.29 9.17 -24.99
C LYS A 160 11.92 8.59 -23.73
N THR A 161 13.11 8.01 -23.83
CA THR A 161 13.79 7.40 -22.67
C THR A 161 14.22 8.46 -21.65
N LYS A 162 14.72 9.62 -22.12
CA LYS A 162 15.04 10.77 -21.26
C LYS A 162 13.82 11.31 -20.53
N ILE A 163 12.70 11.50 -21.23
CA ILE A 163 11.43 11.95 -20.63
C ILE A 163 10.84 10.89 -19.68
N THR A 164 10.96 9.61 -20.01
CA THR A 164 10.53 8.51 -19.12
C THR A 164 11.29 8.52 -17.81
N SER A 165 12.63 8.68 -17.86
CA SER A 165 13.48 8.80 -16.68
C SER A 165 13.13 10.03 -15.84
N LEU A 166 12.90 11.17 -16.50
CA LEU A 166 12.44 12.42 -15.87
C LEU A 166 11.12 12.21 -15.12
N VAL A 167 10.10 11.65 -15.78
CA VAL A 167 8.78 11.38 -15.21
C VAL A 167 8.88 10.41 -14.03
N LEU A 168 9.63 9.32 -14.17
CA LEU A 168 9.84 8.34 -13.09
C LEU A 168 10.50 8.99 -11.87
N SER A 169 11.53 9.82 -12.08
CA SER A 169 12.19 10.55 -11.00
C SER A 169 11.23 11.52 -10.30
N ILE A 170 10.37 12.22 -11.05
CA ILE A 170 9.41 13.16 -10.47
C ILE A 170 8.34 12.41 -9.66
N ILE A 171 7.80 11.32 -10.18
CA ILE A 171 6.82 10.49 -9.46
C ILE A 171 7.42 9.97 -8.15
N ARG A 172 8.67 9.48 -8.17
CA ARG A 172 9.39 9.09 -6.95
C ARG A 172 9.54 10.26 -5.98
N ASN A 173 9.96 11.43 -6.45
CA ASN A 173 10.13 12.60 -5.60
C ASN A 173 8.81 13.07 -4.98
N ILE A 174 7.70 13.01 -5.70
CA ILE A 174 6.37 13.33 -5.15
C ILE A 174 6.00 12.31 -4.07
N ALA A 175 6.34 11.03 -4.28
CA ALA A 175 6.01 9.96 -3.34
C ALA A 175 6.82 10.06 -2.03
N TYR A 176 8.12 10.36 -2.09
CA TYR A 176 8.98 10.44 -0.90
C TYR A 176 9.07 11.83 -0.26
N SER A 177 8.87 12.90 -1.04
CA SER A 177 9.06 14.27 -0.59
C SER A 177 8.08 15.25 -1.24
N GLY A 178 6.82 14.81 -1.38
CA GLY A 178 5.72 15.65 -1.86
C GLY A 178 5.45 16.85 -0.95
N ASN A 179 5.12 18.00 -1.54
CA ASN A 179 4.71 19.19 -0.78
C ASN A 179 3.22 19.13 -0.38
N ALA A 180 2.75 20.11 0.40
CA ALA A 180 1.38 20.10 0.93
C ALA A 180 0.30 19.99 -0.16
N GLU A 181 0.44 20.72 -1.26
CA GLU A 181 -0.55 20.70 -2.36
C GLU A 181 -0.52 19.37 -3.11
N GLU A 182 0.66 18.82 -3.38
CA GLU A 182 0.82 17.50 -4.00
C GLU A 182 0.21 16.39 -3.13
N LYS A 183 0.49 16.40 -1.82
CA LYS A 183 -0.07 15.46 -0.86
C LYS A 183 -1.61 15.57 -0.84
N LYS A 184 -2.14 16.79 -0.80
CA LYS A 184 -3.59 17.06 -0.79
C LYS A 184 -4.27 16.56 -2.07
N TYR A 185 -3.65 16.76 -3.24
CA TYR A 185 -4.16 16.26 -4.52
C TYR A 185 -4.16 14.72 -4.58
N LEU A 186 -3.06 14.07 -4.19
CA LEU A 186 -2.97 12.59 -4.15
C LEU A 186 -4.01 11.98 -3.21
N ASN A 187 -4.22 12.58 -2.03
CA ASN A 187 -5.23 12.14 -1.07
C ASN A 187 -6.64 12.19 -1.67
N LYS A 188 -6.96 13.26 -2.39
CA LYS A 188 -8.27 13.44 -3.03
C LYS A 188 -8.53 12.39 -4.12
N ILE A 189 -7.54 12.14 -4.98
CA ILE A 189 -7.64 11.12 -6.04
C ILE A 189 -7.82 9.74 -5.44
N SER A 190 -7.02 9.40 -4.43
CA SER A 190 -7.11 8.11 -3.76
C SER A 190 -8.50 7.86 -3.19
N ARG A 191 -9.01 8.80 -2.38
CA ARG A 191 -10.37 8.70 -1.81
C ARG A 191 -11.42 8.54 -2.90
N THR A 192 -11.30 9.31 -3.98
CA THR A 192 -12.20 9.24 -5.13
C THR A 192 -12.23 7.84 -5.73
N PHE A 193 -11.06 7.26 -6.04
CA PHE A 193 -11.01 5.92 -6.61
C PHE A 193 -11.43 4.86 -5.59
N ALA A 194 -10.96 4.93 -4.34
CA ALA A 194 -11.35 3.99 -3.29
C ALA A 194 -12.87 3.94 -3.10
N LEU A 195 -13.54 5.11 -3.08
CA LEU A 195 -15.00 5.22 -3.02
C LEU A 195 -15.66 4.67 -4.30
N LEU A 196 -15.19 5.08 -5.48
CA LEU A 196 -15.76 4.63 -6.75
C LEU A 196 -15.71 3.10 -6.90
N PHE A 197 -14.59 2.49 -6.53
CA PHE A 197 -14.41 1.04 -6.61
C PHE A 197 -15.14 0.29 -5.50
N SER A 198 -15.27 0.88 -4.31
CA SER A 198 -16.14 0.35 -3.26
C SER A 198 -17.60 0.33 -3.73
N LEU A 199 -18.09 1.43 -4.31
CA LEU A 199 -19.45 1.50 -4.87
C LEU A 199 -19.68 0.52 -6.03
N LYS A 200 -18.64 0.22 -6.83
CA LYS A 200 -18.67 -0.80 -7.89
C LYS A 200 -18.66 -2.24 -7.33
N ALA A 201 -18.22 -2.43 -6.09
CA ALA A 201 -18.13 -3.73 -5.46
C ALA A 201 -19.48 -4.16 -4.82
N ASP A 202 -20.14 -3.32 -4.01
CA ASP A 202 -21.53 -3.46 -3.51
C ASP A 202 -21.88 -2.24 -2.61
N ILE A 203 -23.14 -1.76 -2.59
CA ILE A 203 -23.63 -0.72 -1.67
C ILE A 203 -23.62 -1.18 -0.20
N ASN A 204 -23.75 -2.49 0.04
CA ASN A 204 -23.66 -3.07 1.38
C ASN A 204 -22.29 -2.83 2.04
N ILE A 205 -21.26 -2.53 1.25
CA ILE A 205 -19.89 -2.25 1.71
C ILE A 205 -19.84 -1.00 2.57
N PHE A 206 -20.55 0.05 2.19
CA PHE A 206 -20.54 1.31 2.94
C PHE A 206 -21.20 1.14 4.32
N GLN A 207 -22.32 0.41 4.38
CA GLN A 207 -23.01 0.09 5.63
C GLN A 207 -22.21 -0.88 6.51
N TYR A 208 -21.57 -1.87 5.89
CA TYR A 208 -20.63 -2.79 6.51
C TYR A 208 -19.46 -2.05 7.16
N PHE A 209 -18.82 -1.13 6.44
CA PHE A 209 -17.67 -0.36 6.93
C PHE A 209 -18.04 0.56 8.10
N GLN A 210 -19.24 1.14 8.11
CA GLN A 210 -19.70 1.96 9.24
C GLN A 210 -19.86 1.15 10.54
N GLN A 211 -20.10 -0.16 10.47
CA GLN A 211 -20.31 -1.04 11.64
C GLN A 211 -19.03 -1.74 12.13
N LEU A 212 -17.94 -1.70 11.36
CA LEU A 212 -16.77 -2.56 11.56
C LEU A 212 -15.60 -1.96 12.34
N SER A 213 -15.38 -0.63 12.36
CA SER A 213 -14.14 -0.04 12.94
C SER A 213 -13.83 -0.54 14.35
N SER A 214 -14.86 -0.69 15.16
CA SER A 214 -14.74 -1.10 16.57
C SER A 214 -14.57 -2.60 16.79
N LYS A 215 -14.75 -3.42 15.75
CA LYS A 215 -14.74 -4.89 15.86
C LYS A 215 -13.66 -5.57 15.03
N LEU A 216 -12.96 -4.82 14.18
CA LEU A 216 -11.93 -5.38 13.31
C LEU A 216 -10.77 -5.94 14.16
N LYS A 217 -10.41 -7.20 13.90
CA LYS A 217 -9.29 -7.91 14.52
C LYS A 217 -8.28 -8.25 13.44
N VAL A 218 -7.03 -7.84 13.64
CA VAL A 218 -6.00 -7.99 12.63
C VAL A 218 -4.78 -8.66 13.24
N TYR A 219 -4.49 -9.88 12.80
CA TYR A 219 -3.23 -10.56 13.10
C TYR A 219 -2.14 -9.91 12.26
N VAL A 220 -1.07 -9.40 12.87
CA VAL A 220 0.00 -8.73 12.13
C VAL A 220 1.03 -9.73 11.60
N GLY A 221 1.47 -9.57 10.36
CA GLY A 221 2.53 -10.36 9.74
C GLY A 221 3.94 -9.89 10.10
N SER A 222 4.91 -10.81 10.02
CA SER A 222 6.32 -10.54 10.37
C SER A 222 6.97 -9.58 9.37
N ASP A 223 6.56 -9.63 8.10
CA ASP A 223 6.97 -8.72 7.03
C ASP A 223 6.63 -7.26 7.35
N ILE A 224 5.42 -7.01 7.86
CA ILE A 224 4.96 -5.68 8.27
C ILE A 224 5.77 -5.17 9.46
N LEU A 225 6.01 -6.02 10.46
CA LEU A 225 6.78 -5.61 11.65
C LEU A 225 8.24 -5.34 11.33
N VAL A 226 8.89 -6.18 10.52
CA VAL A 226 10.29 -5.95 10.11
C VAL A 226 10.41 -4.64 9.31
N ARG A 227 9.42 -4.32 8.47
CA ARG A 227 9.37 -3.03 7.77
C ARG A 227 9.19 -1.87 8.75
N ALA A 228 8.27 -1.97 9.71
CA ALA A 228 8.09 -0.94 10.73
C ALA A 228 9.37 -0.68 11.54
N LEU A 229 10.08 -1.73 11.99
CA LEU A 229 11.36 -1.60 12.70
C LEU A 229 12.43 -0.90 11.84
N SER A 230 12.40 -1.11 10.52
CA SER A 230 13.34 -0.46 9.60
C SER A 230 13.09 1.04 9.41
N GLU A 231 11.90 1.53 9.78
CA GLU A 231 11.51 2.93 9.63
C GLU A 231 11.78 3.78 10.90
N GLU A 232 12.27 3.18 11.98
CA GLU A 232 12.37 3.84 13.30
C GLU A 232 13.17 5.16 13.29
N PHE A 233 14.15 5.28 12.40
CA PHE A 233 15.02 6.46 12.31
C PHE A 233 14.75 7.33 11.09
N LEU A 234 13.71 7.02 10.30
CA LEU A 234 13.30 7.91 9.22
C LEU A 234 12.61 9.15 9.79
N HIS A 235 12.63 10.25 9.04
CA HIS A 235 11.78 11.39 9.36
C HIS A 235 10.31 10.95 9.47
N LYS A 236 9.56 11.59 10.38
CA LYS A 236 8.16 11.24 10.68
C LYS A 236 7.29 11.11 9.41
N ASP A 237 7.55 11.94 8.42
CA ASP A 237 6.88 11.96 7.13
C ASP A 237 7.21 10.76 6.24
N ASN A 238 8.17 9.91 6.57
CA ASN A 238 8.60 8.74 5.79
C ASN A 238 8.45 7.41 6.57
N LYS A 239 7.76 7.44 7.71
CA LYS A 239 7.53 6.28 8.60
C LYS A 239 6.22 5.56 8.30
N ASP A 240 6.09 5.04 7.08
CA ASP A 240 4.83 4.64 6.46
C ASP A 240 4.09 3.56 7.23
N THR A 241 4.82 2.48 7.53
CA THR A 241 4.32 1.30 8.20
C THR A 241 4.04 1.60 9.67
N ILE A 242 4.91 2.39 10.33
CA ILE A 242 4.69 2.86 11.71
C ILE A 242 3.44 3.72 11.79
N ASN A 243 3.32 4.72 10.91
CA ASN A 243 2.19 5.64 10.87
C ASN A 243 0.89 4.88 10.60
N MET A 244 0.92 3.93 9.67
CA MET A 244 -0.20 3.02 9.40
C MET A 244 -0.64 2.26 10.65
N LEU A 245 0.28 1.58 11.34
CA LEU A 245 -0.05 0.79 12.53
C LEU A 245 -0.66 1.67 13.63
N LYS A 246 -0.15 2.90 13.80
CA LYS A 246 -0.70 3.89 14.74
C LYS A 246 -2.09 4.38 14.33
N ILE A 247 -2.33 4.63 13.04
CA ILE A 247 -3.64 5.01 12.51
C ILE A 247 -4.66 3.88 12.72
N ILE A 248 -4.28 2.63 12.41
CA ILE A 248 -5.13 1.46 12.58
C ILE A 248 -5.51 1.28 14.05
N SER A 249 -4.51 1.32 14.93
CA SER A 249 -4.69 1.18 16.38
C SER A 249 -5.58 2.29 16.97
N SER A 250 -5.34 3.55 16.59
CA SER A 250 -6.17 4.69 17.02
C SER A 250 -7.59 4.69 16.44
N SER A 251 -7.82 3.99 15.32
CA SER A 251 -9.15 3.80 14.72
C SER A 251 -10.01 2.76 15.45
N GLY A 252 -9.49 2.14 16.52
CA GLY A 252 -10.20 1.14 17.32
C GLY A 252 -10.06 -0.29 16.83
N VAL A 253 -9.19 -0.54 15.83
CA VAL A 253 -8.89 -1.88 15.34
C VAL A 253 -8.01 -2.61 16.36
N LYS A 254 -8.38 -3.84 16.71
CA LYS A 254 -7.58 -4.68 17.59
C LYS A 254 -6.47 -5.37 16.79
N ILE A 255 -5.24 -4.90 16.94
CA ILE A 255 -4.07 -5.54 16.34
C ILE A 255 -3.56 -6.64 17.28
N ILE A 256 -3.29 -7.82 16.73
CA ILE A 256 -2.92 -9.04 17.45
C ILE A 256 -1.53 -9.48 17.00
N LEU A 257 -0.57 -9.43 17.92
CA LEU A 257 0.74 -10.06 17.79
C LEU A 257 0.64 -11.52 18.24
N THR A 258 1.14 -12.44 17.41
CA THR A 258 1.26 -13.85 17.81
C THR A 258 2.69 -14.19 18.16
N GLU A 259 2.86 -15.19 19.02
CA GLU A 259 4.19 -15.74 19.32
C GLU A 259 4.90 -16.28 18.07
N LEU A 260 4.15 -16.85 17.11
CA LEU A 260 4.68 -17.30 15.82
C LEU A 260 5.31 -16.14 15.04
N THR A 261 4.59 -15.02 14.93
CA THR A 261 5.08 -13.80 14.27
C THR A 261 6.27 -13.20 15.01
N LEU A 262 6.19 -13.12 16.36
CA LEU A 262 7.28 -12.61 17.18
C LEU A 262 8.57 -13.43 16.99
N ASN A 263 8.46 -14.76 16.93
CA ASN A 263 9.59 -15.66 16.68
C ASN A 263 10.26 -15.37 15.32
N GLU A 264 9.46 -15.11 14.29
CA GLU A 264 9.98 -14.77 12.96
C GLU A 264 10.69 -13.42 12.93
N VAL A 265 10.12 -12.40 13.56
CA VAL A 265 10.76 -11.07 13.66
C VAL A 265 12.07 -11.16 14.44
N TRP A 266 12.07 -11.84 15.59
CA TRP A 266 13.29 -12.04 16.39
C TRP A 266 14.36 -12.83 15.63
N THR A 267 13.97 -13.88 14.92
CA THR A 267 14.88 -14.65 14.06
C THR A 267 15.43 -13.80 12.91
N ASN A 268 14.60 -12.93 12.32
CA ASN A 268 15.05 -11.98 11.31
C ASN A 268 16.09 -10.99 11.86
N MET A 269 15.91 -10.51 13.09
CA MET A 269 16.89 -9.64 13.76
C MET A 269 18.21 -10.35 14.00
N LYS A 270 18.19 -11.59 14.52
CA LYS A 270 19.41 -12.41 14.69
C LYS A 270 20.14 -12.65 13.36
N ASN A 271 19.39 -12.98 12.31
CA ASN A 271 19.95 -13.18 10.98
C ASN A 271 20.53 -11.89 10.39
N SER A 272 19.93 -10.74 10.69
CA SER A 272 20.45 -9.43 10.30
C SER A 272 21.73 -9.08 11.06
N ASP A 273 21.83 -9.49 12.33
CA ASP A 273 23.05 -9.34 13.13
C ASP A 273 24.20 -10.18 12.56
N TYR A 274 23.96 -11.45 12.22
CA TYR A 274 24.96 -12.29 11.57
C TYR A 274 25.40 -11.73 10.21
N GLU A 275 24.46 -11.25 9.39
CA GLU A 275 24.77 -10.58 8.13
C GLU A 275 25.68 -9.37 8.35
N TYR A 276 25.34 -8.52 9.32
CA TYR A 276 26.12 -7.34 9.64
C TYR A 276 27.54 -7.71 10.10
N LEU A 277 27.66 -8.61 11.07
CA LEU A 277 28.94 -9.02 11.65
C LEU A 277 29.88 -9.66 10.63
N ASN A 278 29.35 -10.50 9.74
CA ASN A 278 30.15 -11.26 8.79
C ASN A 278 30.49 -10.48 7.51
N HIS A 279 29.54 -9.69 6.99
CA HIS A 279 29.66 -9.11 5.65
C HIS A 279 29.79 -7.59 5.63
N VAL A 280 29.30 -6.88 6.66
CA VAL A 280 29.19 -5.41 6.62
C VAL A 280 30.16 -4.71 7.56
N LYS A 281 30.33 -5.19 8.80
CA LYS A 281 31.06 -4.53 9.88
C LYS A 281 32.44 -3.99 9.47
N ASN A 282 33.23 -4.79 8.76
CA ASN A 282 34.60 -4.43 8.38
C ASN A 282 34.70 -3.45 7.20
N GLN A 283 33.60 -3.24 6.46
CA GLN A 283 33.58 -2.38 5.27
C GLN A 283 32.67 -1.17 5.46
N GLU A 284 32.07 -1.03 6.65
CA GLU A 284 30.95 -0.14 6.88
C GLU A 284 31.30 1.33 6.66
N GLU A 285 32.53 1.76 6.95
CA GLU A 285 33.02 3.13 6.75
C GLU A 285 33.19 3.51 5.28
N TYR A 286 33.33 2.52 4.39
CA TYR A 286 33.60 2.73 2.96
C TYR A 286 32.38 2.43 2.08
N MET A 287 31.24 2.09 2.67
CA MET A 287 30.01 1.80 1.94
C MET A 287 29.34 3.09 1.48
N LYS A 288 29.27 3.26 0.15
CA LYS A 288 28.46 4.31 -0.50
C LYS A 288 27.02 3.85 -0.68
N GLU A 289 26.08 4.80 -0.80
CA GLU A 289 24.64 4.54 -0.92
C GLU A 289 24.25 3.49 -1.95
N ASP A 290 24.93 3.43 -3.09
CA ASP A 290 24.63 2.46 -4.15
C ASP A 290 24.95 1.02 -3.74
N LYS A 291 25.97 0.80 -2.92
CA LYS A 291 26.28 -0.54 -2.38
C LYS A 291 25.36 -0.95 -1.24
N ILE A 292 24.81 0.02 -0.51
CA ILE A 292 23.87 -0.25 0.58
C ILE A 292 22.57 -0.84 0.00
N LYS A 293 22.15 -0.39 -1.18
CA LYS A 293 20.92 -0.89 -1.85
C LYS A 293 20.94 -2.40 -2.08
N ASP A 294 22.12 -2.95 -2.39
CA ASP A 294 22.34 -4.36 -2.71
C ASP A 294 22.29 -5.30 -1.48
N ILE A 295 22.31 -4.75 -0.26
CA ILE A 295 22.21 -5.54 0.96
C ILE A 295 20.79 -6.09 1.12
N GLN A 296 20.67 -7.41 1.25
CA GLN A 296 19.38 -8.09 1.30
C GLN A 296 18.60 -7.75 2.58
N LYS A 297 19.28 -7.68 3.73
CA LYS A 297 18.64 -7.45 5.03
C LYS A 297 18.24 -5.98 5.19
N ILE A 298 16.92 -5.74 5.25
CA ILE A 298 16.35 -4.39 5.35
C ILE A 298 16.76 -3.65 6.63
N LEU A 299 16.89 -4.34 7.76
CA LEU A 299 17.33 -3.74 9.03
C LEU A 299 18.77 -3.23 8.95
N VAL A 300 19.65 -3.99 8.29
CA VAL A 300 21.05 -3.58 8.06
C VAL A 300 21.09 -2.35 7.15
N ARG A 301 20.30 -2.32 6.08
CA ARG A 301 20.17 -1.13 5.23
C ARG A 301 19.67 0.09 6.00
N ALA A 302 18.62 -0.09 6.81
CA ALA A 302 18.05 0.99 7.62
C ALA A 302 19.07 1.60 8.58
N TYR A 303 19.86 0.77 9.25
CA TYR A 303 20.98 1.25 10.06
C TYR A 303 22.00 2.04 9.20
N LEU A 304 22.44 1.48 8.08
CA LEU A 304 23.48 2.10 7.24
C LEU A 304 23.04 3.45 6.66
N TYR A 305 21.77 3.61 6.27
CA TYR A 305 21.24 4.88 5.80
C TYR A 305 21.14 5.95 6.90
N ASN A 306 20.99 5.54 8.17
CA ASN A 306 20.85 6.45 9.31
C ASN A 306 22.12 6.54 10.17
N LYS A 307 23.29 6.23 9.61
CA LYS A 307 24.59 6.28 10.31
C LYS A 307 24.97 7.64 10.88
N ASN A 308 24.47 8.72 10.29
CA ASN A 308 24.70 10.07 10.80
C ASN A 308 23.98 10.30 12.13
N GLU A 309 22.87 9.59 12.38
CA GLU A 309 22.08 9.69 13.60
C GLU A 309 22.43 8.58 14.60
N ILE A 310 22.83 7.40 14.12
CA ILE A 310 23.08 6.21 14.93
C ILE A 310 24.55 5.83 14.89
N LYS A 311 25.21 5.92 16.05
CA LYS A 311 26.65 5.69 16.18
C LYS A 311 27.11 4.25 15.89
N SER A 312 26.25 3.25 16.08
CA SER A 312 26.62 1.84 15.90
C SER A 312 25.42 0.92 15.68
N TRP A 313 25.66 -0.23 15.06
CA TRP A 313 24.66 -1.30 14.90
C TRP A 313 24.06 -1.75 16.23
N SER A 314 24.90 -1.86 17.27
CA SER A 314 24.44 -2.21 18.61
C SER A 314 23.45 -1.17 19.17
N ASN A 315 23.64 0.12 18.88
CA ASN A 315 22.72 1.18 19.31
C ASN A 315 21.41 1.13 18.52
N PHE A 316 21.47 0.79 17.23
CA PHE A 316 20.27 0.55 16.42
C PHE A 316 19.42 -0.57 17.05
N ILE A 317 20.02 -1.73 17.34
CA ILE A 317 19.29 -2.87 17.92
C ILE A 317 18.80 -2.58 19.35
N ASN A 318 19.59 -1.88 20.16
CA ASN A 318 19.22 -1.45 21.52
C ASN A 318 17.95 -0.59 21.57
N SER A 319 17.51 -0.04 20.44
CA SER A 319 16.26 0.72 20.35
C SER A 319 15.02 -0.18 20.42
N PHE A 320 15.18 -1.48 20.19
CA PHE A 320 14.10 -2.48 20.20
C PHE A 320 14.27 -3.52 21.32
N CYS A 321 15.51 -3.96 21.56
CA CYS A 321 15.86 -4.93 22.60
C CYS A 321 17.35 -4.84 22.94
N THR A 322 17.73 -5.25 24.15
CA THR A 322 19.13 -5.24 24.61
C THR A 322 20.02 -6.10 23.71
N TYR A 323 20.94 -5.46 22.98
CA TYR A 323 21.83 -6.10 22.00
C TYR A 323 22.65 -7.26 22.57
N LYS A 324 23.16 -7.12 23.80
CA LYS A 324 23.91 -8.20 24.48
C LYS A 324 23.10 -9.49 24.63
N ASN A 325 21.79 -9.36 24.72
CA ASN A 325 20.85 -10.45 24.90
C ASN A 325 20.19 -10.88 23.59
N LEU A 326 20.54 -10.28 22.43
CA LEU A 326 19.83 -10.50 21.17
C LEU A 326 19.67 -11.99 20.81
N HIS A 327 20.68 -12.80 21.11
CA HIS A 327 20.69 -14.23 20.82
C HIS A 327 20.04 -15.10 21.92
N ASN A 328 19.49 -14.48 22.97
CA ASN A 328 18.83 -15.12 24.10
C ASN A 328 17.31 -14.82 24.10
N ASP A 329 16.53 -15.68 24.75
CA ASP A 329 15.07 -15.51 24.85
C ASP A 329 14.64 -14.24 25.62
N SER A 330 15.53 -13.68 26.46
CA SER A 330 15.23 -12.41 27.15
C SER A 330 15.03 -11.25 26.16
N ALA A 331 15.80 -11.18 25.06
CA ALA A 331 15.58 -10.16 24.04
C ALA A 331 14.26 -10.36 23.28
N LYS A 332 13.80 -11.60 23.12
CA LYS A 332 12.47 -11.89 22.54
C LYS A 332 11.36 -11.31 23.43
N GLN A 333 11.48 -11.44 24.75
CA GLN A 333 10.51 -10.87 25.71
C GLN A 333 10.55 -9.33 25.73
N GLU A 334 11.75 -8.74 25.65
CA GLU A 334 11.91 -7.29 25.53
C GLU A 334 11.25 -6.76 24.24
N LEU A 335 11.48 -7.44 23.11
CA LEU A 335 10.87 -7.11 21.83
C LEU A 335 9.34 -7.23 21.87
N GLU A 336 8.80 -8.27 22.51
CA GLU A 336 7.36 -8.42 22.71
C GLU A 336 6.77 -7.22 23.46
N ASN A 337 7.40 -6.82 24.56
CA ASN A 337 6.95 -5.69 25.37
C ASN A 337 7.05 -4.36 24.61
N TYR A 338 8.14 -4.16 23.86
CA TYR A 338 8.29 -3.00 22.98
C TYR A 338 7.14 -2.92 21.96
N LEU A 339 6.86 -3.99 21.22
CA LEU A 339 5.81 -4.00 20.20
C LEU A 339 4.40 -3.80 20.80
N LYS A 340 4.14 -4.37 21.99
CA LYS A 340 2.88 -4.15 22.71
C LYS A 340 2.69 -2.69 23.10
N LEU A 341 3.72 -2.05 23.63
CA LEU A 341 3.63 -0.67 24.13
C LEU A 341 3.60 0.35 22.98
N GLU A 342 4.45 0.19 21.98
CA GLU A 342 4.60 1.16 20.88
C GLU A 342 3.36 1.20 19.98
N TYR A 343 2.73 0.05 19.73
CA TYR A 343 1.62 -0.06 18.78
C TYR A 343 0.28 -0.48 19.42
N ASN A 344 0.25 -0.66 20.74
CA ASN A 344 -0.92 -1.12 21.51
C ASN A 344 -1.43 -2.49 21.02
N PHE A 345 -0.52 -3.45 20.83
CA PHE A 345 -0.87 -4.80 20.38
C PHE A 345 -1.40 -5.67 21.53
N SER A 346 -2.37 -6.51 21.20
CA SER A 346 -2.72 -7.67 22.02
C SER A 346 -1.84 -8.87 21.65
N PHE A 347 -1.62 -9.79 22.58
CA PHE A 347 -0.72 -10.93 22.36
C PHE A 347 -1.41 -12.28 22.54
N ILE A 348 -1.06 -13.24 21.66
CA ILE A 348 -1.52 -14.62 21.72
C ILE A 348 -0.32 -15.57 21.64
N SER A 349 -0.21 -16.47 22.62
CA SER A 349 0.85 -17.49 22.68
C SER A 349 0.60 -18.63 21.69
N GLU A 350 1.68 -19.32 21.31
CA GLU A 350 1.58 -20.47 20.39
C GLU A 350 0.68 -21.57 20.96
N LYS A 351 0.76 -21.84 22.26
CA LYS A 351 -0.13 -22.80 22.94
C LYS A 351 -1.60 -22.46 22.77
N SER A 352 -1.93 -21.17 22.83
CA SER A 352 -3.32 -20.70 22.65
C SER A 352 -3.79 -20.91 21.21
N ILE A 353 -2.89 -20.70 20.25
CA ILE A 353 -3.15 -20.95 18.82
C ILE A 353 -3.41 -22.44 18.60
N ASP A 354 -2.53 -23.31 19.11
CA ASP A 354 -2.62 -24.77 18.94
C ASP A 354 -3.92 -25.35 19.52
N ILE A 355 -4.43 -24.78 20.62
CA ILE A 355 -5.74 -25.15 21.19
C ILE A 355 -6.87 -24.80 20.21
N VAL A 356 -6.84 -23.59 19.64
CA VAL A 356 -7.90 -23.08 18.75
C VAL A 356 -7.95 -23.80 17.40
N ILE A 357 -6.81 -24.27 16.89
CA ILE A 357 -6.70 -24.95 15.59
C ILE A 357 -6.56 -26.48 15.72
N SER A 358 -6.83 -27.03 16.90
CA SER A 358 -6.58 -28.44 17.23
C SER A 358 -7.30 -29.44 16.32
N ASP A 359 -8.46 -29.05 15.76
CA ASP A 359 -9.26 -29.86 14.83
C ASP A 359 -8.78 -29.79 13.36
N GLU A 360 -7.87 -28.87 13.03
CA GLU A 360 -7.44 -28.60 11.64
C GLU A 360 -6.06 -29.18 11.31
N LYS A 361 -5.53 -30.10 12.13
CA LYS A 361 -4.17 -30.65 12.01
C LYS A 361 -3.84 -31.20 10.62
N GLU A 362 -4.76 -31.91 9.99
CA GLU A 362 -4.56 -32.50 8.66
C GLU A 362 -4.43 -31.42 7.58
N SER A 363 -5.30 -30.41 7.63
CA SER A 363 -5.27 -29.26 6.71
C SER A 363 -4.00 -28.41 6.91
N ILE A 364 -3.56 -28.22 8.16
CA ILE A 364 -2.30 -27.53 8.48
C ILE A 364 -1.10 -28.26 7.86
N THR A 365 -1.02 -29.58 8.01
CA THR A 365 0.06 -30.39 7.42
C THR A 365 0.04 -30.31 5.90
N LYS A 366 -1.13 -30.39 5.27
CA LYS A 366 -1.27 -30.26 3.81
C LYS A 366 -0.72 -28.92 3.30
N ILE A 367 -1.14 -27.80 3.89
CA ILE A 367 -0.67 -26.47 3.49
C ILE A 367 0.82 -26.29 3.78
N LYS A 368 1.32 -26.82 4.90
CA LYS A 368 2.76 -26.83 5.22
C LYS A 368 3.56 -27.54 4.12
N ASP A 369 3.17 -28.75 3.74
CA ASP A 369 3.91 -29.55 2.77
C ASP A 369 3.87 -28.94 1.36
N GLU A 370 2.74 -28.34 0.98
CA GLU A 370 2.62 -27.60 -0.28
C GLU A 370 3.45 -26.31 -0.28
N ALA A 371 3.51 -25.59 0.84
CA ALA A 371 4.36 -24.42 1.02
C ALA A 371 5.86 -24.75 0.91
N ILE A 372 6.28 -25.91 1.44
CA ILE A 372 7.66 -26.39 1.30
C ILE A 372 8.00 -26.68 -0.16
N LYS A 373 7.07 -27.30 -0.92
CA LYS A 373 7.28 -27.60 -2.35
C LYS A 373 7.51 -26.35 -3.20
N ILE A 374 6.94 -25.21 -2.83
CA ILE A 374 7.16 -23.91 -3.51
C ILE A 374 8.38 -23.13 -2.98
N GLY A 375 9.20 -23.76 -2.12
CA GLY A 375 10.47 -23.22 -1.64
C GLY A 375 10.38 -22.31 -0.41
N ILE A 376 9.32 -22.43 0.41
CA ILE A 376 9.25 -21.78 1.71
C ILE A 376 9.92 -22.68 2.75
N ASP A 377 10.72 -22.12 3.65
CA ASP A 377 11.35 -22.85 4.76
C ASP A 377 10.32 -23.63 5.59
N GLU A 378 10.71 -24.78 6.13
CA GLU A 378 9.81 -25.65 6.89
C GLU A 378 9.18 -24.95 8.10
N THR A 379 9.98 -24.18 8.85
CA THR A 379 9.52 -23.48 10.05
C THR A 379 8.54 -22.38 9.68
N LEU A 380 8.88 -21.59 8.65
CA LEU A 380 8.00 -20.54 8.12
C LEU A 380 6.70 -21.11 7.54
N SER A 381 6.78 -22.24 6.84
CA SER A 381 5.62 -22.93 6.27
C SER A 381 4.65 -23.37 7.36
N ASN A 382 5.16 -23.92 8.46
CA ASN A 382 4.36 -24.32 9.61
C ASN A 382 3.69 -23.11 10.29
N ASN A 383 4.45 -22.04 10.57
CA ASN A 383 3.92 -20.84 11.20
C ASN A 383 2.80 -20.18 10.38
N LYS A 384 3.02 -20.04 9.06
CA LYS A 384 2.02 -19.48 8.15
C LYS A 384 0.77 -20.34 8.12
N SER A 385 0.92 -21.66 8.02
CA SER A 385 -0.22 -22.59 8.03
C SER A 385 -1.04 -22.48 9.32
N LYS A 386 -0.39 -22.37 10.48
CA LYS A 386 -1.07 -22.14 11.77
C LYS A 386 -1.80 -20.79 11.81
N LEU A 387 -1.17 -19.70 11.35
CA LEU A 387 -1.77 -18.37 11.31
C LEU A 387 -3.01 -18.30 10.40
N ILE A 388 -2.95 -18.94 9.24
CA ILE A 388 -4.08 -19.02 8.30
C ILE A 388 -5.27 -19.70 8.96
N HIS A 389 -5.05 -20.86 9.58
CA HIS A 389 -6.12 -21.58 10.27
C HIS A 389 -6.61 -20.82 11.51
N MET A 390 -5.73 -20.11 12.22
CA MET A 390 -6.12 -19.26 13.34
C MET A 390 -7.14 -18.20 12.93
N VAL A 391 -6.93 -17.53 11.77
CA VAL A 391 -7.89 -16.56 11.24
C VAL A 391 -9.25 -17.21 10.99
N TYR A 392 -9.28 -18.36 10.31
CA TYR A 392 -10.55 -19.04 10.03
C TYR A 392 -11.24 -19.56 11.29
N SER A 393 -10.51 -20.19 12.21
CA SER A 393 -11.08 -20.65 13.49
C SER A 393 -11.63 -19.48 14.31
N GLN A 394 -10.95 -18.33 14.30
CA GLN A 394 -11.44 -17.13 14.98
C GLN A 394 -12.74 -16.60 14.35
N ARG A 395 -12.86 -16.63 13.01
CA ARG A 395 -14.09 -16.27 12.30
C ARG A 395 -15.26 -17.17 12.70
N VAL A 396 -15.02 -18.49 12.77
CA VAL A 396 -16.03 -19.46 13.21
C VAL A 396 -16.45 -19.20 14.66
N LYS A 397 -15.47 -18.96 15.54
CA LYS A 397 -15.71 -18.66 16.97
C LYS A 397 -16.53 -17.39 17.18
N ASP A 398 -16.22 -16.35 16.41
CA ASP A 398 -16.92 -15.06 16.47
C ASP A 398 -18.23 -15.05 15.66
N LYS A 399 -18.58 -16.19 15.04
CA LYS A 399 -19.76 -16.36 14.16
C LYS A 399 -19.79 -15.33 13.04
N GLU A 400 -18.63 -15.01 12.49
CA GLU A 400 -18.50 -14.14 11.35
C GLU A 400 -19.09 -14.85 10.12
N GLN A 401 -20.07 -14.21 9.48
CA GLN A 401 -20.65 -14.70 8.23
C GLN A 401 -20.25 -13.76 7.10
N GLY A 402 -19.44 -14.27 6.17
CA GLY A 402 -19.16 -13.57 4.92
C GLY A 402 -20.30 -13.75 3.91
N ASN A 403 -20.67 -12.67 3.22
CA ASN A 403 -21.48 -12.73 2.01
C ASN A 403 -20.66 -13.34 0.86
N THR A 404 -21.30 -13.64 -0.28
CA THR A 404 -20.67 -14.20 -1.50
C THR A 404 -19.53 -13.34 -2.07
N THR A 405 -19.37 -12.12 -1.57
CA THR A 405 -18.34 -11.14 -1.89
C THR A 405 -17.37 -10.91 -0.72
N GLY A 406 -17.26 -11.84 0.23
CA GLY A 406 -16.34 -11.80 1.39
C GLY A 406 -16.52 -10.62 2.36
N PHE A 407 -17.60 -9.84 2.23
CA PHE A 407 -18.01 -8.84 3.21
C PHE A 407 -18.69 -9.52 4.39
N GLY A 408 -18.26 -9.21 5.62
CA GLY A 408 -18.80 -9.78 6.86
C GLY A 408 -17.70 -10.18 7.85
N TYR A 409 -16.48 -10.43 7.35
CA TYR A 409 -15.35 -10.84 8.16
C TYR A 409 -14.68 -9.65 8.87
N GLN A 410 -14.62 -9.74 10.19
CA GLN A 410 -13.93 -8.84 11.09
C GLN A 410 -12.49 -9.27 11.33
N THR A 411 -12.16 -10.54 11.12
CA THR A 411 -10.84 -11.09 11.43
C THR A 411 -9.97 -11.32 10.19
N TRP A 412 -8.75 -10.78 10.18
CA TRP A 412 -7.83 -10.80 9.03
C TRP A 412 -6.36 -10.98 9.45
N TRP A 413 -5.52 -11.48 8.53
CA TRP A 413 -4.06 -11.47 8.65
C TRP A 413 -3.45 -10.36 7.78
N LEU A 414 -2.79 -9.37 8.38
CA LEU A 414 -2.15 -8.24 7.70
C LEU A 414 -0.78 -8.62 7.18
N THR A 415 -0.65 -8.77 5.87
CA THR A 415 0.61 -9.16 5.23
C THR A 415 0.66 -8.76 3.75
N ASP A 416 1.88 -8.50 3.26
CA ASP A 416 2.20 -8.32 1.84
C ASP A 416 2.69 -9.63 1.19
N GLU A 417 2.77 -10.72 1.93
CA GLU A 417 3.29 -11.99 1.43
C GLU A 417 2.37 -12.63 0.38
N LYS A 418 2.90 -12.88 -0.83
CA LYS A 418 2.13 -13.47 -1.94
C LYS A 418 2.33 -14.97 -2.13
N LYS A 419 3.50 -15.50 -1.75
CA LYS A 419 3.91 -16.88 -2.09
C LYS A 419 2.92 -17.93 -1.59
N ILE A 420 2.32 -17.69 -0.43
CA ILE A 420 1.41 -18.63 0.24
C ILE A 420 -0.01 -18.68 -0.39
N PHE A 421 -0.36 -17.70 -1.23
CA PHE A 421 -1.70 -17.67 -1.86
C PHE A 421 -1.89 -18.78 -2.89
N GLY A 422 -0.83 -19.17 -3.61
CA GLY A 422 -0.90 -20.23 -4.62
C GLY A 422 -1.35 -21.59 -4.05
N VAL A 423 -0.98 -21.89 -2.80
CA VAL A 423 -1.25 -23.17 -2.13
C VAL A 423 -2.51 -23.13 -1.25
N THR A 424 -3.09 -21.96 -1.00
CA THR A 424 -4.25 -21.82 -0.10
C THR A 424 -5.58 -21.65 -0.82
N ARG A 425 -5.62 -21.82 -2.15
CA ARG A 425 -6.81 -21.62 -2.98
C ARG A 425 -7.99 -22.49 -2.57
N GLU A 426 -7.78 -23.79 -2.37
CA GLU A 426 -8.83 -24.71 -1.94
C GLU A 426 -9.40 -24.31 -0.58
N LEU A 427 -8.53 -23.86 0.33
CA LEU A 427 -8.92 -23.42 1.67
C LEU A 427 -9.74 -22.13 1.64
N ILE A 428 -9.39 -21.18 0.76
CA ILE A 428 -10.16 -19.94 0.53
C ILE A 428 -11.55 -20.27 -0.02
N LYS A 429 -11.65 -21.19 -0.98
CA LYS A 429 -12.92 -21.66 -1.54
C LYS A 429 -13.78 -22.35 -0.47
N LYS A 430 -13.18 -23.23 0.35
CA LYS A 430 -13.87 -23.92 1.46
C LYS A 430 -14.48 -22.95 2.48
N ASN A 431 -13.78 -21.87 2.79
CA ASN A 431 -14.19 -20.90 3.83
C ASN A 431 -14.93 -19.67 3.28
N ASN A 432 -15.24 -19.61 1.97
CA ASN A 432 -15.95 -18.50 1.32
C ASN A 432 -15.36 -17.11 1.68
N GLY A 433 -14.03 -16.98 1.69
CA GLY A 433 -13.37 -15.68 1.88
C GLY A 433 -11.87 -15.77 2.17
N HIS A 434 -11.10 -14.78 1.71
CA HIS A 434 -9.66 -14.70 2.00
C HIS A 434 -9.38 -14.49 3.49
N TYR A 435 -8.29 -15.05 3.98
CA TYR A 435 -7.79 -14.87 5.35
C TYR A 435 -6.86 -13.65 5.51
N ALA A 436 -6.14 -13.27 4.45
CA ALA A 436 -5.20 -12.15 4.48
C ALA A 436 -5.90 -10.83 4.15
N MET A 437 -5.26 -9.70 4.49
CA MET A 437 -5.62 -8.34 4.08
C MET A 437 -4.33 -7.58 3.81
N LYS A 438 -4.24 -6.90 2.67
CA LYS A 438 -3.08 -6.03 2.41
C LYS A 438 -3.16 -4.75 3.25
N PRO A 439 -2.03 -4.20 3.71
CA PRO A 439 -2.03 -3.01 4.54
C PRO A 439 -2.61 -1.78 3.86
N GLU A 440 -2.40 -1.62 2.56
CA GLU A 440 -2.96 -0.47 1.81
C GLU A 440 -4.48 -0.55 1.71
N PHE A 441 -5.05 -1.77 1.71
CA PHE A 441 -6.49 -1.98 1.68
C PHE A 441 -7.14 -1.57 3.00
N LEU A 442 -6.46 -1.84 4.12
CA LEU A 442 -6.91 -1.43 5.44
C LEU A 442 -6.89 0.11 5.61
N LEU A 443 -5.90 0.78 5.04
CA LEU A 443 -5.84 2.25 5.06
C LEU A 443 -6.88 2.90 4.14
N ASN A 444 -7.11 2.33 2.95
CA ASN A 444 -8.23 2.75 2.10
C ASN A 444 -9.57 2.55 2.80
N TYR A 445 -9.71 1.47 3.56
CA TYR A 445 -10.86 1.23 4.42
C TYR A 445 -11.02 2.34 5.46
N ILE A 446 -9.97 2.66 6.23
CA ILE A 446 -9.99 3.75 7.22
C ILE A 446 -10.32 5.11 6.57
N ALA A 447 -9.82 5.37 5.36
CA ALA A 447 -10.08 6.60 4.62
C ALA A 447 -11.56 6.83 4.28
N ILE A 448 -12.31 5.75 4.08
CA ILE A 448 -13.73 5.78 3.72
C ILE A 448 -14.60 5.89 4.98
N MET A 449 -14.05 5.62 6.17
CA MET A 449 -14.81 5.62 7.41
C MET A 449 -15.23 7.04 7.82
N PRO A 450 -16.52 7.26 8.11
CA PRO A 450 -16.94 8.51 8.71
C PRO A 450 -16.65 8.47 10.22
N SER A 451 -15.53 9.05 10.70
CA SER A 451 -15.52 9.95 11.89
C SER A 451 -14.14 10.29 12.50
N LYS A 452 -14.16 11.45 13.20
CA LYS A 452 -13.17 12.18 14.01
C LYS A 452 -12.01 12.84 13.25
N ASN A 453 -12.05 14.18 13.20
CA ASN A 453 -11.08 15.08 12.58
C ASN A 453 -9.60 14.74 12.87
N ASN A 454 -9.28 14.17 14.04
CA ASN A 454 -7.90 13.77 14.39
C ASN A 454 -7.33 12.63 13.52
N ILE A 455 -8.19 11.77 12.94
CA ILE A 455 -7.75 10.70 12.04
C ILE A 455 -7.39 11.26 10.66
N LEU A 456 -8.03 12.37 10.25
CA LEU A 456 -7.77 13.02 8.96
C LEU A 456 -6.36 13.60 8.89
N ASP A 457 -5.91 14.30 9.93
CA ASP A 457 -4.57 14.92 9.98
C ASP A 457 -3.44 13.87 9.95
N THR A 458 -3.66 12.72 10.61
CA THR A 458 -2.70 11.61 10.63
C THR A 458 -2.71 10.84 9.31
N TYR A 459 -3.88 10.69 8.70
CA TYR A 459 -4.04 10.08 7.38
C TYR A 459 -3.40 10.92 6.27
N GLU A 460 -3.52 12.26 6.34
CA GLU A 460 -2.95 13.18 5.36
C GLU A 460 -1.42 13.08 5.24
N SER A 461 -0.74 12.70 6.33
CA SER A 461 0.72 12.49 6.34
C SER A 461 1.17 11.09 5.91
N ALA A 462 0.38 10.05 6.14
CA ALA A 462 0.78 8.65 5.87
C ALA A 462 0.54 8.19 4.42
N PHE A 463 -0.44 8.77 3.73
CA PHE A 463 -0.90 8.26 2.45
C PHE A 463 0.04 8.49 1.24
N PRO A 464 0.69 9.67 1.09
CA PRO A 464 1.70 9.90 0.04
C PRO A 464 2.79 8.83 0.05
N ASN A 465 3.06 8.26 1.22
CA ASN A 465 4.15 7.36 1.41
C ASN A 465 3.82 5.89 1.12
N ILE A 466 2.57 5.46 1.26
CA ILE A 466 2.13 4.12 0.81
C ILE A 466 2.32 3.99 -0.70
N LEU A 467 2.05 5.07 -1.44
CA LEU A 467 2.40 5.16 -2.86
C LEU A 467 3.92 4.94 -3.04
N SER A 468 4.75 5.57 -2.21
CA SER A 468 6.21 5.42 -2.22
C SER A 468 6.67 3.99 -1.96
N SER A 469 6.08 3.29 -0.99
CA SER A 469 6.39 1.90 -0.65
C SER A 469 5.99 0.94 -1.79
N SER A 470 4.78 1.10 -2.33
CA SER A 470 4.32 0.27 -3.46
C SER A 470 5.06 0.56 -4.78
N ILE A 471 5.53 1.80 -4.99
CA ILE A 471 6.47 2.15 -6.06
C ILE A 471 7.82 1.46 -5.82
N SER A 472 8.34 1.50 -4.59
CA SER A 472 9.63 0.90 -4.20
C SER A 472 9.67 -0.62 -4.41
N GLU A 473 8.62 -1.33 -4.04
CA GLU A 473 8.54 -2.79 -4.17
C GLU A 473 8.48 -3.25 -5.62
N ARG A 474 7.66 -2.58 -6.44
CA ARG A 474 7.50 -2.94 -7.86
C ARG A 474 8.73 -2.59 -8.70
N LEU A 475 9.57 -1.68 -8.20
CA LEU A 475 10.86 -1.36 -8.79
C LEU A 475 11.99 -2.34 -8.43
N LYS A 476 11.89 -3.03 -7.28
CA LYS A 476 12.94 -3.95 -6.82
C LYS A 476 13.03 -5.22 -7.66
N SER A 477 11.91 -5.74 -8.18
CA SER A 477 11.88 -7.01 -8.91
C SER A 477 12.76 -7.04 -10.16
N ASP A 478 12.95 -5.89 -10.83
CA ASP A 478 13.75 -5.78 -12.07
C ASP A 478 15.26 -5.78 -11.83
N ILE A 479 15.69 -5.39 -10.63
CA ILE A 479 17.11 -5.30 -10.26
C ILE A 479 17.60 -6.63 -9.68
N GLU A 480 16.74 -7.32 -8.92
CA GLU A 480 17.05 -8.57 -8.22
C GLU A 480 17.56 -9.68 -9.16
N GLU A 481 16.99 -9.85 -10.37
CA GLU A 481 17.38 -10.96 -11.25
C GLU A 481 18.72 -10.74 -11.99
N LYS A 482 19.15 -9.48 -12.15
CA LYS A 482 20.37 -9.11 -12.90
C LYS A 482 21.61 -8.93 -12.03
N THR A 483 21.45 -8.60 -10.75
CA THR A 483 22.57 -8.38 -9.82
C THR A 483 23.08 -9.67 -9.20
N THR A 484 22.20 -10.58 -8.77
CA THR A 484 22.60 -11.82 -8.07
C THR A 484 23.51 -12.72 -8.93
N LYS A 485 23.21 -12.86 -10.23
CA LYS A 485 24.07 -13.62 -11.17
C LYS A 485 25.43 -12.98 -11.46
N ARG A 486 25.62 -11.67 -11.22
CA ARG A 486 26.89 -10.97 -11.47
C ARG A 486 27.85 -11.02 -10.29
N PHE A 487 27.36 -11.27 -9.07
CA PHE A 487 28.19 -11.27 -7.87
C PHE A 487 28.85 -12.63 -7.57
N GLU A 488 28.25 -13.75 -7.99
CA GLU A 488 28.82 -15.08 -7.79
C GLU A 488 30.18 -15.27 -8.50
N ASP A 489 30.46 -14.53 -9.58
CA ASP A 489 31.72 -14.61 -10.34
C ASP A 489 32.84 -13.72 -9.78
N ILE A 490 32.53 -12.70 -8.97
CA ILE A 490 33.51 -11.71 -8.48
C ILE A 490 34.33 -12.26 -7.30
N HIS A 491 33.81 -13.26 -6.58
CA HIS A 491 34.46 -13.87 -5.41
C HIS A 491 35.74 -14.67 -5.74
N LYS A 492 36.03 -14.95 -7.02
CA LYS A 492 37.18 -15.78 -7.43
C LYS A 492 38.48 -15.00 -7.69
N TYR A 493 38.47 -13.66 -7.68
CA TYR A 493 39.65 -12.86 -8.07
C TYR A 493 40.28 -12.10 -6.91
N LYS A 494 41.62 -12.05 -6.87
CA LYS A 494 42.38 -11.25 -5.88
C LYS A 494 42.09 -9.75 -6.03
N LYS A 495 42.05 -9.07 -4.88
CA LYS A 495 41.72 -7.64 -4.65
C LYS A 495 42.33 -6.65 -5.67
N SER A 496 43.57 -6.87 -6.09
CA SER A 496 44.27 -6.00 -7.06
C SER A 496 43.73 -6.12 -8.49
N ARG A 497 43.17 -7.28 -8.87
CA ARG A 497 42.62 -7.54 -10.23
C ARG A 497 41.21 -6.97 -10.39
N ILE A 498 40.43 -6.94 -9.31
CA ILE A 498 39.08 -6.36 -9.27
C ILE A 498 39.14 -4.84 -9.50
N GLN A 499 40.10 -4.16 -8.86
CA GLN A 499 40.33 -2.72 -9.04
C GLN A 499 40.66 -2.39 -10.51
N VAL A 500 41.61 -3.14 -11.11
CA VAL A 500 42.00 -2.95 -12.51
C VAL A 500 40.85 -3.27 -13.48
N MET A 501 40.04 -4.30 -13.23
CA MET A 501 38.90 -4.64 -14.10
C MET A 501 37.77 -3.59 -14.05
N VAL A 502 37.56 -2.97 -12.89
CA VAL A 502 36.62 -1.85 -12.73
C VAL A 502 37.15 -0.62 -13.48
N ASP A 503 38.43 -0.28 -13.31
CA ASP A 503 39.04 0.87 -13.97
C ASP A 503 39.13 0.69 -15.51
N THR A 504 39.39 -0.53 -15.99
CA THR A 504 39.44 -0.83 -17.43
C THR A 504 38.05 -0.75 -18.08
N LYS A 505 36.98 -1.18 -17.38
CA LYS A 505 35.60 -1.07 -17.88
C LYS A 505 35.06 0.35 -17.83
N VAL A 506 35.43 1.13 -16.82
CA VAL A 506 35.09 2.57 -16.74
C VAL A 506 35.74 3.34 -17.88
N ASN A 507 37.01 3.06 -18.20
CA ASN A 507 37.69 3.69 -19.33
C ASN A 507 37.11 3.26 -20.69
N HIS A 508 36.62 2.02 -20.83
CA HIS A 508 35.94 1.57 -22.05
C HIS A 508 34.53 2.15 -22.24
N LEU A 509 33.89 2.64 -21.17
CA LEU A 509 32.58 3.30 -21.22
C LEU A 509 32.68 4.81 -21.46
N ILE A 510 33.85 5.41 -21.19
CA ILE A 510 34.14 6.84 -21.40
C ILE A 510 34.79 7.08 -22.77
N GLY A 511 35.41 6.05 -23.37
CA GLY A 511 35.93 6.07 -24.74
C GLY A 511 35.10 5.23 -25.70
N ASN A 512 33.94 5.74 -26.11
CA ASN A 512 33.27 5.50 -27.40
C ASN A 512 32.08 6.44 -27.56
#